data_AF-A0A3D5D3B3-F1
#
_entry.id   AF-A0A3D5D3B3-F1
#
_cell.length_a   1.000
_cell.length_b   1.000
_cell.length_c   1.000
_cell.angle_alpha   90.00
_cell.angle_beta   90.00
_cell.angle_gamma   90.00
#
_symmetry.space_group_name_H-M   'P 1'
#
loop_
_entity.id
_entity.type
_entity.pdbx_description
1 polymer ?
#
loop_
_entity_poly.entity_id
_entity_poly.type
_entity_poly.pdbx_seq_one_letter_code
_entity_poly.pdbx_strand_id
1 'polypeptide(L)'
;MRGISYYYTKEFKKGYEQFERHQTVNTNDVENAVWHFLCLARAKGIAEAKKKLIPIVGDGRIPMMEVHALFAGKSTPEKVLAKAKADGAKGPQLERQLFYGHLYLGIWYEATGDLKLRDKYIGLAAAVADNHGYMGDVARVHAVLNKVKIPKTEQPKEQ
;
A
#
# COMPACT_ATOMS: atom_id res chain seq x y z
N MET A 1 9.32 8.66 -5.09
CA MET A 1 8.63 9.92 -4.68
C MET A 1 9.17 10.39 -3.34
N ARG A 2 9.53 11.67 -3.18
CA ARG A 2 10.05 12.23 -1.91
C ARG A 2 9.09 12.11 -0.72
N GLY A 3 7.78 12.08 -0.97
CA GLY A 3 6.76 12.00 0.10
C GLY A 3 6.84 10.72 0.94
N ILE A 4 7.15 9.57 0.32
CA ILE A 4 7.29 8.29 1.05
C ILE A 4 8.55 8.31 1.94
N SER A 5 9.63 8.94 1.47
CA SER A 5 10.82 9.14 2.30
C SER A 5 10.49 9.95 3.56
N TYR A 6 9.70 11.03 3.44
CA TYR A 6 9.26 11.80 4.62
C TYR A 6 8.41 10.99 5.60
N TYR A 7 7.63 10.03 5.11
CA TYR A 7 6.91 9.11 6.01
C TYR A 7 7.89 8.29 6.86
N TYR A 8 8.92 7.71 6.24
CA TYR A 8 9.91 6.89 6.96
C TYR A 8 10.87 7.71 7.84
N THR A 9 11.16 8.96 7.49
CA THR A 9 11.93 9.88 8.36
C THR A 9 11.09 10.54 9.45
N LYS A 10 9.79 10.18 9.56
CA LYS A 10 8.82 10.75 10.52
C LYS A 10 8.55 12.25 10.32
N GLU A 11 8.88 12.79 9.16
CA GLU A 11 8.60 14.18 8.76
C GLU A 11 7.19 14.30 8.17
N PHE A 12 6.19 13.80 8.90
CA PHE A 12 4.82 13.60 8.40
C PHE A 12 4.17 14.87 7.84
N LYS A 13 4.47 16.03 8.42
CA LYS A 13 3.98 17.33 7.91
C LYS A 13 4.48 17.60 6.50
N LYS A 14 5.79 17.46 6.27
CA LYS A 14 6.38 17.61 4.94
C LYS A 14 5.84 16.55 3.99
N GLY A 15 5.59 15.34 4.49
CA GLY A 15 4.99 14.23 3.74
C GLY A 15 3.62 14.59 3.17
N TYR A 16 2.63 14.93 4.02
CA TYR A 16 1.28 15.21 3.52
C TYR A 16 1.24 16.47 2.63
N GLU A 17 1.99 17.53 2.96
CA GLU A 17 2.06 18.74 2.12
C GLU A 17 2.66 18.45 0.74
N GLN A 18 3.62 17.52 0.66
CA GLN A 18 4.22 17.09 -0.60
C GLN A 18 3.21 16.36 -1.50
N PHE A 19 2.37 15.49 -0.93
CA PHE A 19 1.36 14.74 -1.67
C PHE A 19 0.16 15.60 -2.09
N GLU A 20 -0.21 16.62 -1.31
CA GLU A 20 -1.19 17.64 -1.70
C GLU A 20 -0.74 18.40 -2.95
N ARG A 21 0.55 18.73 -3.04
CA ARG A 21 1.13 19.35 -4.23
C ARG A 21 1.19 18.39 -5.43
N HIS A 22 1.42 17.10 -5.21
CA HIS A 22 1.49 16.10 -6.30
C HIS A 22 0.12 15.77 -6.90
N GLN A 23 -0.95 15.93 -6.11
CA GLN A 23 -2.32 15.67 -6.57
C GLN A 23 -2.73 16.52 -7.78
N THR A 24 -2.11 17.70 -7.98
CA THR A 24 -2.41 18.57 -9.13
C THR A 24 -1.85 18.05 -10.46
N VAL A 25 -0.95 17.06 -10.42
CA VAL A 25 -0.27 16.50 -11.59
C VAL A 25 -0.87 15.17 -12.02
N ASN A 26 -1.19 14.29 -11.06
CA ASN A 26 -1.89 13.03 -11.32
C ASN A 26 -3.01 12.83 -10.31
N THR A 27 -4.23 13.17 -10.72
CA THR A 27 -5.40 13.20 -9.85
C THR A 27 -5.95 11.81 -9.53
N ASN A 28 -5.51 10.77 -10.24
CA ASN A 28 -6.05 9.42 -10.16
C ASN A 28 -5.12 8.41 -9.47
N ASP A 29 -4.01 8.86 -8.90
CA ASP A 29 -3.07 7.98 -8.23
C ASP A 29 -3.51 7.63 -6.81
N VAL A 30 -3.96 6.38 -6.62
CA VAL A 30 -4.31 5.88 -5.28
C VAL A 30 -3.08 5.85 -4.36
N GLU A 31 -1.87 5.63 -4.89
CA GLU A 31 -0.67 5.62 -4.04
C GLU A 31 -0.47 7.00 -3.42
N ASN A 32 -0.60 8.08 -4.20
CA ASN A 32 -0.58 9.46 -3.70
C ASN A 32 -1.62 9.68 -2.59
N ALA A 33 -2.87 9.27 -2.82
CA ALA A 33 -3.96 9.42 -1.84
C ALA A 33 -3.69 8.64 -0.53
N VAL A 34 -3.20 7.40 -0.63
CA VAL A 34 -2.91 6.54 0.53
C VAL A 34 -1.72 7.07 1.31
N TRP A 35 -0.61 7.44 0.65
CA TRP A 35 0.55 7.96 1.36
C TRP A 35 0.32 9.35 1.98
N HIS A 36 -0.52 10.18 1.37
CA HIS A 36 -1.07 11.39 2.00
C HIS A 36 -1.81 11.05 3.29
N PHE A 37 -2.77 10.12 3.21
CA PHE A 37 -3.55 9.66 4.36
C PHE A 37 -2.63 9.17 5.49
N LEU A 38 -1.60 8.37 5.18
CA LEU A 38 -0.71 7.81 6.20
C LEU A 38 0.10 8.88 6.92
N CYS A 39 0.65 9.84 6.18
CA CYS A 39 1.33 10.99 6.78
C CYS A 39 0.37 11.78 7.66
N LEU A 40 -0.82 12.08 7.17
CA LEU A 40 -1.82 12.85 7.90
C LEU A 40 -2.32 12.09 9.14
N ALA A 41 -2.48 10.77 9.06
CA ALA A 41 -2.91 9.93 10.17
C ALA A 41 -1.86 9.92 11.30
N ARG A 42 -0.57 9.86 10.96
CA ARG A 42 0.52 9.94 11.94
C ARG A 42 0.69 11.34 12.52
N ALA A 43 0.31 12.38 11.78
CA ALA A 43 0.40 13.77 12.24
C ALA A 43 -0.82 14.25 13.06
N LYS A 44 -2.03 13.82 12.70
CA LYS A 44 -3.30 14.38 13.20
C LYS A 44 -4.36 13.32 13.57
N GLY A 45 -4.04 12.04 13.42
CA GLY A 45 -4.94 10.93 13.71
C GLY A 45 -5.76 10.45 12.51
N ILE A 46 -6.22 9.20 12.59
CA ILE A 46 -6.95 8.49 11.51
C ILE A 46 -8.25 9.20 11.13
N ALA A 47 -8.98 9.74 12.12
CA ALA A 47 -10.25 10.41 11.87
C ALA A 47 -10.09 11.63 10.95
N GLU A 48 -9.04 12.43 11.16
CA GLU A 48 -8.72 13.57 10.31
C GLU A 48 -8.23 13.11 8.93
N ALA A 49 -7.38 12.09 8.89
CA ALA A 49 -6.87 11.52 7.64
C ALA A 49 -8.00 10.98 6.75
N LYS A 50 -8.99 10.32 7.35
CA LYS A 50 -10.16 9.79 6.63
C LYS A 50 -11.04 10.90 6.05
N LYS A 51 -11.26 11.99 6.80
CA LYS A 51 -12.01 13.16 6.32
C LYS A 51 -11.33 13.84 5.12
N LYS A 52 -9.99 13.83 5.11
CA LYS A 52 -9.16 14.46 4.08
C LYS A 52 -8.60 13.48 3.07
N LEU A 53 -9.13 12.26 3.02
CA LEU A 53 -8.72 11.28 2.02
C LEU A 53 -8.98 11.87 0.63
N ILE A 54 -7.91 11.97 -0.16
CA ILE A 54 -7.96 12.53 -1.50
C ILE A 54 -8.91 11.66 -2.35
N PRO A 55 -9.92 12.27 -3.02
CA PRO A 55 -10.83 11.53 -3.88
C PRO A 55 -10.12 11.09 -5.16
N ILE A 56 -10.36 9.84 -5.57
CA ILE A 56 -9.83 9.24 -6.80
C ILE A 56 -11.01 8.85 -7.69
N VAL A 57 -10.98 9.24 -8.97
CA VAL A 57 -12.06 8.92 -9.92
C VAL A 57 -11.86 7.53 -10.50
N GLY A 58 -10.62 7.17 -10.87
CA GLY A 58 -10.32 5.84 -11.38
C GLY A 58 -8.84 5.56 -11.55
N ASP A 59 -8.35 4.52 -10.88
CA ASP A 59 -7.02 3.94 -11.06
C ASP A 59 -7.16 2.61 -11.80
N GLY A 60 -6.54 2.51 -12.98
CA GLY A 60 -6.63 1.30 -13.81
C GLY A 60 -5.86 0.11 -13.25
N ARG A 61 -5.02 0.30 -12.22
CA ARG A 61 -4.29 -0.79 -11.57
C ARG A 61 -5.20 -1.54 -10.62
N ILE A 62 -5.26 -2.86 -10.76
CA ILE A 62 -5.95 -3.73 -9.81
C ILE A 62 -4.97 -4.09 -8.66
N PRO A 63 -5.37 -4.03 -7.38
CA PRO A 63 -6.70 -3.75 -6.81
C PRO A 63 -6.87 -2.30 -6.28
N MET A 64 -6.21 -1.31 -6.86
CA MET A 64 -6.01 0.01 -6.23
C MET A 64 -7.31 0.75 -5.87
N MET A 65 -8.36 0.68 -6.68
CA MET A 65 -9.64 1.30 -6.32
C MET A 65 -10.28 0.68 -5.08
N GLU A 66 -10.12 -0.63 -4.86
CA GLU A 66 -10.61 -1.30 -3.67
C GLU A 66 -9.76 -0.93 -2.44
N VAL A 67 -8.45 -0.76 -2.63
CA VAL A 67 -7.54 -0.21 -1.61
C VAL A 67 -8.00 1.20 -1.20
N HIS A 68 -8.28 2.08 -2.16
CA HIS A 68 -8.79 3.42 -1.85
C HIS A 68 -10.08 3.35 -1.03
N ALA A 69 -11.02 2.48 -1.43
CA ALA A 69 -12.26 2.26 -0.69
C ALA A 69 -12.03 1.72 0.73
N LEU A 70 -11.01 0.88 0.96
CA LEU A 70 -10.64 0.40 2.29
C LEU A 70 -10.18 1.55 3.19
N PHE A 71 -9.33 2.45 2.69
CA PHE A 71 -8.89 3.64 3.43
C PHE A 71 -10.04 4.64 3.66
N ALA A 72 -11.01 4.69 2.74
CA ALA A 72 -12.26 5.44 2.91
C ALA A 72 -13.22 4.78 3.93
N GLY A 73 -12.93 3.57 4.41
CA GLY A 73 -13.79 2.77 5.28
C GLY A 73 -15.08 2.31 4.61
N LYS A 74 -15.05 2.11 3.29
CA LYS A 74 -16.14 1.61 2.45
C LYS A 74 -15.90 0.19 1.92
N SER A 75 -14.73 -0.38 2.23
CA SER A 75 -14.34 -1.75 1.85
C SER A 75 -13.73 -2.51 3.03
N THR A 76 -13.40 -3.78 2.80
CA THR A 76 -12.80 -4.69 3.77
C THR A 76 -11.54 -5.35 3.18
N PRO A 77 -10.62 -5.84 4.01
CA PRO A 77 -9.44 -6.56 3.57
C PRO A 77 -9.73 -7.73 2.62
N GLU A 78 -10.81 -8.46 2.88
CA GLU A 78 -11.25 -9.61 2.07
C GLU A 78 -11.63 -9.18 0.66
N LYS A 79 -12.31 -8.03 0.51
CA LYS A 79 -12.67 -7.49 -0.81
C LYS A 79 -11.44 -7.06 -1.60
N VAL A 80 -10.45 -6.46 -0.96
CA VAL A 80 -9.17 -6.11 -1.62
C VAL A 80 -8.50 -7.36 -2.18
N LEU A 81 -8.40 -8.44 -1.39
CA LEU A 81 -7.83 -9.70 -1.85
C LEU A 81 -8.67 -10.38 -2.93
N ALA A 82 -10.00 -10.36 -2.80
CA ALA A 82 -10.90 -10.91 -3.80
C ALA A 82 -10.72 -10.17 -5.14
N LYS A 83 -10.64 -8.84 -5.10
CA LYS A 83 -10.44 -8.03 -6.32
C LYS A 83 -9.05 -8.24 -6.93
N ALA A 84 -8.02 -8.45 -6.11
CA ALA A 84 -6.67 -8.78 -6.58
C ALA A 84 -6.56 -10.17 -7.24
N LYS A 85 -7.53 -11.06 -7.03
CA LYS A 85 -7.59 -12.41 -7.63
C LYS A 85 -8.66 -12.53 -8.71
N ALA A 86 -9.44 -11.47 -8.93
CA ALA A 86 -10.56 -11.48 -9.86
C ALA A 86 -10.07 -11.51 -11.31
N ASP A 87 -11.03 -11.64 -12.22
CA ASP A 87 -10.85 -11.38 -13.65
C ASP A 87 -9.82 -12.30 -14.35
N GLY A 88 -9.56 -13.48 -13.78
CA GLY A 88 -8.77 -14.54 -14.40
C GLY A 88 -7.27 -14.25 -14.50
N ALA A 89 -6.76 -13.28 -13.73
CA ALA A 89 -5.33 -12.96 -13.69
C ALA A 89 -4.50 -14.20 -13.32
N LYS A 90 -3.39 -14.41 -14.06
CA LYS A 90 -2.46 -15.53 -13.85
C LYS A 90 -1.02 -15.06 -14.01
N GLY A 91 -0.08 -15.86 -13.48
CA GLY A 91 1.35 -15.61 -13.61
C GLY A 91 1.75 -14.22 -13.09
N PRO A 92 2.62 -13.48 -13.80
CA PRO A 92 3.13 -12.18 -13.37
C PRO A 92 2.05 -11.12 -13.11
N GLN A 93 0.92 -11.18 -13.83
CA GLN A 93 -0.19 -10.25 -13.62
C GLN A 93 -0.84 -10.46 -12.24
N LEU A 94 -1.13 -11.72 -11.90
CA LEU A 94 -1.70 -12.07 -10.60
C LEU A 94 -0.73 -11.73 -9.47
N GLU A 95 0.56 -12.03 -9.65
CA GLU A 95 1.59 -11.68 -8.68
C GLU A 95 1.60 -10.18 -8.40
N ARG A 96 1.60 -9.34 -9.45
CA ARG A 96 1.56 -7.88 -9.30
C ARG A 96 0.30 -7.40 -8.58
N GLN A 97 -0.87 -7.95 -8.89
CA GLN A 97 -2.12 -7.58 -8.23
C GLN A 97 -2.10 -7.96 -6.74
N LEU A 98 -1.63 -9.17 -6.43
CA LEU A 98 -1.49 -9.65 -5.05
C LEU A 98 -0.44 -8.86 -4.29
N PHE A 99 0.68 -8.50 -4.92
CA PHE A 99 1.70 -7.66 -4.31
C PHE A 99 1.11 -6.34 -3.82
N TYR A 100 0.39 -5.61 -4.68
CA TYR A 100 -0.24 -4.35 -4.28
C TYR A 100 -1.31 -4.56 -3.21
N GLY A 101 -2.12 -5.62 -3.32
CA GLY A 101 -3.08 -5.99 -2.29
C GLY A 101 -2.40 -6.22 -0.93
N HIS A 102 -1.38 -7.08 -0.88
CA HIS A 102 -0.64 -7.39 0.33
C HIS A 102 0.06 -6.16 0.91
N LEU A 103 0.74 -5.36 0.09
CA LEU A 103 1.44 -4.18 0.56
C LEU A 103 0.48 -3.21 1.27
N TYR A 104 -0.62 -2.87 0.62
CA TYR A 104 -1.56 -1.88 1.16
C TYR A 104 -2.41 -2.42 2.31
N LEU A 105 -2.70 -3.72 2.36
CA LEU A 105 -3.29 -4.34 3.54
C LEU A 105 -2.34 -4.28 4.73
N GLY A 106 -1.07 -4.63 4.54
CA GLY A 106 -0.07 -4.57 5.60
C GLY A 106 0.04 -3.17 6.20
N ILE A 107 0.10 -2.15 5.35
CA ILE A 107 0.13 -0.74 5.74
C ILE A 107 -1.17 -0.31 6.44
N TRP A 108 -2.34 -0.74 5.94
CA TRP A 108 -3.62 -0.42 6.57
C TRP A 108 -3.77 -1.03 7.96
N TYR A 109 -3.34 -2.28 8.13
CA TYR A 109 -3.32 -2.93 9.45
C TYR A 109 -2.32 -2.28 10.41
N GLU A 110 -1.18 -1.77 9.91
CA GLU A 110 -0.29 -0.94 10.74
C GLU A 110 -1.03 0.32 11.23
N ALA A 111 -1.72 1.01 10.32
CA ALA A 111 -2.42 2.24 10.66
C ALA A 111 -3.60 2.01 11.63
N THR A 112 -4.27 0.85 11.56
CA THR A 112 -5.42 0.51 12.39
C THR A 112 -5.08 -0.29 13.66
N GLY A 113 -3.83 -0.75 13.80
CA GLY A 113 -3.28 -1.31 15.04
C GLY A 113 -3.15 -2.84 15.09
N ASP A 114 -3.48 -3.58 14.03
CA ASP A 114 -3.26 -5.03 13.99
C ASP A 114 -1.87 -5.38 13.45
N LEU A 115 -0.90 -5.39 14.35
CA LEU A 115 0.51 -5.63 14.00
C LEU A 115 0.78 -7.04 13.50
N LYS A 116 -0.03 -8.04 13.90
CA LYS A 116 0.14 -9.43 13.44
C LYS A 116 -0.25 -9.55 11.96
N LEU A 117 -1.37 -8.95 11.58
CA LEU A 117 -1.79 -8.92 10.18
C LEU A 117 -0.89 -8.02 9.34
N ARG A 118 -0.41 -6.91 9.89
CA ARG A 118 0.68 -6.10 9.29
C ARG A 118 1.89 -6.97 8.93
N ASP A 119 2.40 -7.77 9.88
CA ASP A 119 3.58 -8.62 9.62
C ASP A 119 3.31 -9.64 8.52
N LYS A 120 2.16 -10.30 8.57
CA LYS A 120 1.76 -11.28 7.57
C LYS A 120 1.77 -10.68 6.17
N TYR A 121 1.06 -9.57 5.97
CA TYR A 121 0.87 -9.01 4.64
C TYR A 121 2.12 -8.30 4.12
N ILE A 122 2.87 -7.60 4.98
CA ILE A 122 4.15 -7.02 4.58
C ILE A 122 5.16 -8.10 4.23
N GLY A 123 5.21 -9.21 4.98
CA GLY A 123 6.06 -10.35 4.66
C GLY A 123 5.76 -10.92 3.28
N LEU A 124 4.47 -11.13 2.96
CA LEU A 124 4.04 -11.60 1.65
C LEU A 124 4.41 -10.64 0.51
N ALA A 125 4.25 -9.33 0.71
CA ALA A 125 4.64 -8.32 -0.28
C ALA A 125 6.17 -8.28 -0.47
N ALA A 126 6.93 -8.35 0.62
CA ALA A 126 8.39 -8.29 0.59
C ALA A 126 9.03 -9.52 -0.07
N ALA A 127 8.36 -10.68 -0.04
CA ALA A 127 8.86 -11.92 -0.62
C ALA A 127 8.95 -11.91 -2.16
N VAL A 128 8.19 -11.02 -2.82
CA VAL A 128 8.19 -10.83 -4.29
C VAL A 128 8.68 -9.44 -4.68
N ALA A 129 9.29 -8.70 -3.75
CA ALA A 129 9.64 -7.29 -3.92
C ALA A 129 10.57 -7.02 -5.11
N ASP A 130 11.48 -7.96 -5.43
CA ASP A 130 12.44 -7.80 -6.52
C ASP A 130 11.76 -7.63 -7.90
N ASN A 131 10.52 -8.09 -8.03
CA ASN A 131 9.72 -8.02 -9.27
C ASN A 131 8.92 -6.70 -9.41
N HIS A 132 8.96 -5.81 -8.42
CA HIS A 132 8.05 -4.66 -8.33
C HIS A 132 8.74 -3.30 -8.18
N GLY A 133 10.04 -3.24 -8.49
CA GLY A 133 10.82 -2.01 -8.56
C GLY A 133 10.71 -1.17 -7.27
N TYR A 134 10.47 0.13 -7.42
CA TYR A 134 10.43 1.08 -6.30
C TYR A 134 9.42 0.70 -5.21
N MET A 135 8.22 0.21 -5.56
CA MET A 135 7.25 -0.21 -4.53
C MET A 135 7.67 -1.52 -3.86
N GLY A 136 8.38 -2.39 -4.58
CA GLY A 136 9.08 -3.52 -4.00
C GLY A 136 10.12 -3.10 -2.96
N ASP A 137 10.94 -2.09 -3.27
CA ASP A 137 11.89 -1.51 -2.31
C ASP A 137 11.18 -0.99 -1.06
N VAL A 138 10.04 -0.31 -1.24
CA VAL A 138 9.20 0.16 -0.13
C VAL A 138 8.73 -1.01 0.73
N ALA A 139 8.28 -2.12 0.14
CA ALA A 139 7.89 -3.32 0.89
C ALA A 139 9.06 -3.91 1.69
N ARG A 140 10.26 -4.01 1.09
CA ARG A 140 11.47 -4.50 1.78
C ARG A 140 11.88 -3.57 2.92
N VAL A 141 11.94 -2.26 2.69
CA VAL A 141 12.26 -1.27 3.72
C VAL A 141 11.26 -1.34 4.87
N HIS A 142 9.97 -1.44 4.55
CA HIS A 142 8.93 -1.57 5.56
C HIS A 142 9.08 -2.85 6.39
N ALA A 143 9.42 -3.97 5.74
CA ALA A 143 9.71 -5.24 6.41
C ALA A 143 10.93 -5.13 7.35
N VAL A 144 12.03 -4.55 6.87
CA VAL A 144 13.28 -4.37 7.64
C VAL A 144 13.07 -3.50 8.86
N LEU A 145 12.46 -2.32 8.70
CA LEU A 145 12.22 -1.37 9.79
C LEU A 145 11.33 -1.97 10.89
N ASN A 146 10.39 -2.84 10.50
CA ASN A 146 9.46 -3.50 11.41
C ASN A 146 9.92 -4.90 11.85
N LYS A 147 11.11 -5.37 11.42
CA LYS A 147 11.66 -6.71 11.72
C LYS A 147 10.72 -7.85 11.31
N VAL A 148 10.01 -7.67 10.20
CA VAL A 148 9.05 -8.64 9.66
C VAL A 148 9.80 -9.85 9.10
N LYS A 149 9.33 -11.05 9.42
CA LYS A 149 9.86 -12.29 8.83
C LYS A 149 9.33 -12.44 7.41
N ILE A 150 10.22 -12.47 6.43
CA ILE A 150 9.87 -12.67 5.03
C ILE A 150 9.77 -14.19 4.78
N PRO A 151 8.62 -14.70 4.29
CA PRO A 151 8.52 -16.09 3.89
C PRO A 151 9.45 -16.36 2.70
N LYS A 152 10.07 -17.54 2.66
CA LYS A 152 10.86 -17.96 1.50
C LYS A 152 9.89 -18.18 0.33
N THR A 153 10.06 -17.44 -0.75
CA THR A 153 9.42 -17.71 -2.04
C THR A 153 10.09 -18.94 -2.64
N GLU A 154 9.34 -20.04 -2.79
CA GLU A 154 9.79 -21.12 -3.68
C GLU A 154 9.81 -20.55 -5.10
N GLN A 155 11.01 -20.39 -5.66
CA GLN A 155 11.14 -20.02 -7.07
C GLN A 155 10.43 -21.09 -7.90
N PRO A 156 9.62 -20.71 -8.91
CA PRO A 156 9.12 -21.68 -9.87
C PRO A 156 10.34 -22.36 -10.50
N LYS A 157 10.47 -23.68 -10.34
CA LYS A 157 11.40 -24.46 -11.13
C LYS A 157 11.01 -24.23 -12.60
N GLU A 158 11.89 -23.59 -13.37
CA GLU A 158 11.81 -23.63 -14.83
C GLU A 158 11.75 -25.11 -15.24
N GLN A 159 10.70 -25.47 -15.99
CA GLN A 159 10.59 -26.73 -16.73
C GLN A 159 10.96 -26.48 -18.17
#